data_AF-A0A1I4WB71-F1
#
_entry.id   AF-A0A1I4WB71-F1
#
_cell.length_a   1.000
_cell.length_b   1.000
_cell.length_c   1.000
_cell.angle_alpha   90.00
_cell.angle_beta   90.00
_cell.angle_gamma   90.00
#
_symmetry.space_group_name_H-M   'P 1'
#
loop_
_entity.id
_entity.type
_entity.pdbx_description
1 polymer ?
#
loop_
_entity_poly.entity_id
_entity_poly.type
_entity_poly.pdbx_seq_one_letter_code
_entity_poly.pdbx_strand_id
1 'polypeptide(L)'
;MSVKKITTLLFLFVFVYSNTEIGQLFKIPNLVQHYLEHQNHNQEQAFSFIDFTISHYNNLNKHTDTDGHDKHENLPFKSQTINLDTVVLAFEEPQSIFTLKKPILVAVNQSLPIYKEWYISNVFSSIWQPPKLV
;
A
#
# COMPACT_ATOMS: atom_id res chain seq x y z
N MET A 1 2.59 -40.37 -2.12
CA MET A 1 3.22 -39.10 -1.70
C MET A 1 3.71 -39.26 -0.26
N SER A 2 4.91 -38.79 0.10
CA SER A 2 5.40 -38.91 1.50
C SER A 2 4.51 -38.12 2.46
N VAL A 3 4.26 -38.63 3.67
CA VAL A 3 3.43 -37.98 4.72
C VAL A 3 3.87 -36.54 4.94
N LYS A 4 5.17 -36.27 4.97
CA LYS A 4 5.73 -34.91 5.09
C LYS A 4 5.21 -33.95 4.01
N LYS A 5 5.15 -34.42 2.75
CA LYS A 5 4.67 -33.61 1.62
C LYS A 5 3.18 -33.29 1.75
N ILE A 6 2.38 -34.24 2.22
CA ILE A 6 0.94 -34.04 2.43
C ILE A 6 0.72 -33.01 3.54
N THR A 7 1.42 -33.16 4.66
CA THR A 7 1.35 -32.21 5.78
C THR A 7 1.77 -30.80 5.37
N THR A 8 2.86 -30.66 4.59
CA THR A 8 3.29 -29.35 4.08
C THR A 8 2.24 -28.71 3.16
N LEU A 9 1.65 -29.48 2.24
CA LEU A 9 0.62 -28.96 1.34
C LEU A 9 -0.65 -28.54 2.09
N LEU A 10 -1.02 -29.27 3.14
CA LEU A 10 -2.16 -28.93 3.97
C LEU A 10 -1.94 -27.59 4.69
N PHE A 11 -0.77 -27.39 5.31
CA PHE A 11 -0.45 -26.11 5.94
C PHE A 11 -0.39 -24.96 4.94
N LEU A 12 0.19 -25.20 3.76
CA LEU A 12 0.22 -24.20 2.69
C LEU A 12 -1.20 -23.83 2.23
N PHE A 13 -2.07 -24.83 2.07
CA PHE A 13 -3.46 -24.61 1.68
C PHE A 13 -4.21 -23.77 2.72
N VAL A 14 -4.11 -24.13 4.00
CA VAL A 14 -4.72 -23.35 5.10
C VAL A 14 -4.17 -21.93 5.14
N PHE A 15 -2.86 -21.75 4.98
CA PHE A 15 -2.23 -20.43 4.94
C PHE A 15 -2.78 -19.58 3.80
N VAL A 16 -2.79 -20.09 2.56
CA VAL A 16 -3.32 -19.37 1.40
C VAL A 16 -4.81 -19.10 1.57
N TYR A 17 -5.59 -20.08 2.02
CA TYR A 17 -7.03 -19.93 2.22
C TYR A 17 -7.37 -18.83 3.23
N SER A 18 -6.66 -18.79 4.37
CA SER A 18 -6.92 -17.80 5.43
C SER A 18 -6.39 -16.40 5.11
N ASN A 19 -5.38 -16.29 4.25
CA ASN A 19 -4.74 -15.01 3.93
C ASN A 19 -5.11 -14.47 2.54
N THR A 20 -6.06 -15.10 1.85
CA THR A 20 -6.57 -14.62 0.57
C THR A 20 -8.08 -14.63 0.55
N GLU A 21 -8.66 -13.77 -0.28
CA GLU A 21 -10.10 -13.70 -0.51
C GLU A 21 -10.61 -14.86 -1.40
N ILE A 22 -9.98 -16.05 -1.36
CA ILE A 22 -10.40 -17.21 -2.15
C ILE A 22 -11.84 -17.64 -1.81
N GLY A 23 -12.31 -17.33 -0.59
CA GLY A 23 -13.68 -17.52 -0.17
C GLY A 23 -14.70 -16.77 -1.04
N GLN A 24 -14.32 -15.66 -1.67
CA GLN A 24 -15.19 -14.92 -2.59
C GLN A 24 -15.53 -15.73 -3.84
N LEU A 25 -14.71 -16.71 -4.24
CA LEU A 25 -15.01 -17.60 -5.38
C LEU A 25 -16.30 -18.41 -5.15
N PHE A 26 -16.65 -18.70 -3.89
CA PHE A 26 -17.92 -19.37 -3.57
C PHE A 26 -19.15 -18.51 -3.85
N LYS A 27 -18.98 -17.20 -4.09
CA LYS A 27 -20.08 -16.29 -4.50
C LYS A 27 -20.24 -16.18 -6.01
N ILE A 28 -19.39 -16.83 -6.83
CA ILE A 28 -19.55 -16.85 -8.29
C ILE A 28 -20.94 -17.33 -8.74
N PRO A 29 -21.57 -18.34 -8.11
CA PRO A 29 -22.95 -18.71 -8.46
C PRO A 29 -23.95 -17.56 -8.32
N ASN A 30 -23.78 -16.68 -7.32
CA ASN A 30 -24.64 -15.51 -7.14
C ASN A 30 -24.50 -14.51 -8.30
N LEU A 31 -23.28 -14.31 -8.80
CA LEU A 31 -23.02 -13.45 -9.95
C LEU A 31 -23.74 -13.95 -11.21
N VAL A 32 -23.66 -15.27 -11.46
CA VAL A 32 -24.32 -15.90 -12.61
C VAL A 32 -25.84 -15.81 -12.47
N GLN A 33 -26.38 -16.11 -11.28
CA GLN A 33 -27.80 -16.01 -11.01
C GLN A 33 -28.31 -14.58 -11.24
N HIS A 34 -27.59 -13.58 -10.74
CA HIS A 34 -27.95 -12.18 -10.89
C HIS A 34 -27.91 -11.71 -12.36
N TYR A 35 -26.92 -12.17 -13.13
CA TYR A 35 -26.85 -11.93 -14.57
C TYR A 35 -28.07 -12.50 -15.32
N LEU A 36 -28.47 -13.73 -14.99
CA LEU A 36 -29.66 -14.36 -15.59
C LEU A 36 -30.96 -13.64 -15.21
N GLU A 37 -31.08 -13.16 -13.98
CA GLU A 37 -32.21 -12.33 -13.55
C GLU A 37 -32.30 -11.03 -14.37
N HIS A 38 -31.16 -10.36 -14.60
CA HIS A 38 -31.11 -9.18 -15.47
C HIS A 38 -31.51 -9.47 -16.92
N GLN A 39 -31.07 -10.61 -17.48
CA GLN A 39 -31.45 -11.01 -18.84
C GLN A 39 -32.96 -11.29 -18.98
N ASN A 40 -33.60 -11.76 -17.92
CA ASN A 40 -35.02 -12.08 -17.92
C ASN A 40 -35.93 -10.85 -17.70
N HIS A 41 -35.49 -9.88 -16.89
CA HIS A 41 -36.28 -8.70 -16.56
C HIS A 41 -36.08 -7.51 -17.51
N ASN A 42 -34.88 -7.33 -18.07
CA ASN A 42 -34.58 -6.19 -18.96
C ASN A 42 -34.69 -6.62 -20.42
N GLN A 43 -35.90 -6.52 -20.98
CA GLN A 43 -36.18 -6.84 -22.38
C GLN A 43 -35.56 -5.87 -23.40
N GLU A 44 -34.90 -4.79 -22.97
CA GLU A 44 -34.57 -3.67 -23.87
C GLU A 44 -33.14 -3.62 -24.43
N GLN A 45 -32.23 -4.51 -24.05
CA GLN A 45 -30.92 -4.59 -24.75
C GLN A 45 -30.25 -5.92 -24.52
N ALA A 46 -29.57 -6.43 -25.55
CA ALA A 46 -28.65 -7.55 -25.44
C ALA A 46 -27.50 -7.14 -24.51
N PHE A 47 -27.71 -7.34 -23.22
CA PHE A 47 -26.77 -6.97 -22.19
C PHE A 47 -25.76 -8.10 -22.04
N SER A 48 -24.54 -7.89 -22.52
CA SER A 48 -23.48 -8.87 -22.40
C SER A 48 -23.10 -9.07 -20.94
N PHE A 49 -22.56 -10.25 -20.60
CA PHE A 49 -21.99 -10.50 -19.29
C PHE A 49 -20.90 -9.48 -18.92
N ILE A 50 -20.15 -8.99 -19.91
CA ILE A 50 -19.15 -7.94 -19.70
C ILE A 50 -19.81 -6.62 -19.32
N ASP A 51 -20.87 -6.21 -20.02
CA ASP A 51 -21.59 -4.96 -19.72
C ASP A 51 -22.23 -5.01 -18.33
N PHE A 52 -22.80 -6.17 -17.97
CA PHE A 52 -23.29 -6.46 -16.64
C PHE A 52 -22.22 -6.31 -15.57
N THR A 53 -21.05 -6.90 -15.80
CA THR A 53 -19.93 -6.81 -14.86
C THR A 53 -19.45 -5.36 -14.74
N ILE A 54 -19.34 -4.61 -15.83
CA ILE A 54 -18.94 -3.20 -15.78
C ILE A 54 -19.96 -2.37 -14.99
N SER A 55 -21.25 -2.53 -15.27
CA SER A 55 -22.32 -1.81 -14.55
C SER A 55 -22.32 -2.12 -13.05
N HIS A 56 -22.06 -3.38 -12.67
CA HIS A 56 -22.07 -3.81 -11.27
C HIS A 56 -20.74 -3.65 -10.53
N TYR A 57 -19.61 -3.40 -11.19
CA TYR A 57 -18.30 -3.24 -10.51
C TYR A 57 -17.64 -1.87 -10.74
N ASN A 58 -18.23 -1.01 -11.57
CA ASN A 58 -17.76 0.35 -11.75
C ASN A 58 -18.26 1.27 -10.63
N ASN A 59 -17.36 1.67 -9.72
CA ASN A 59 -17.68 2.53 -8.58
C ASN A 59 -18.05 3.98 -8.95
N LEU A 60 -17.81 4.40 -10.20
CA LEU A 60 -18.10 5.76 -10.67
C LEU A 60 -19.60 6.00 -10.89
N ASN A 61 -20.33 4.94 -11.24
CA ASN A 61 -21.76 4.99 -11.48
C ASN A 61 -22.44 4.08 -10.47
N LYS A 62 -22.55 4.55 -9.21
CA LYS A 62 -23.53 3.96 -8.30
C LYS A 62 -24.90 4.16 -8.95
N HIS A 63 -25.39 3.14 -9.64
CA HIS A 63 -26.79 3.08 -10.00
C HIS A 63 -27.57 3.24 -8.69
N THR A 64 -28.38 4.29 -8.61
CA THR A 64 -29.37 4.44 -7.56
C THR A 64 -30.46 3.44 -7.89
N ASP A 65 -30.41 2.29 -7.25
CA ASP A 65 -31.37 1.21 -7.47
C ASP A 65 -32.78 1.69 -7.11
N THR A 66 -33.62 1.80 -8.13
CA THR A 66 -35.08 1.93 -7.98
C THR A 66 -35.73 0.58 -7.66
N ASP A 67 -34.96 -0.50 -7.71
CA ASP A 67 -35.45 -1.86 -7.71
C ASP A 67 -35.01 -2.48 -6.39
N GLY A 68 -35.83 -2.33 -5.34
CA GLY A 68 -35.53 -2.65 -3.93
C GLY A 68 -35.21 -4.11 -3.62
N HIS A 69 -34.15 -4.64 -4.23
CA HIS A 69 -33.65 -5.99 -4.04
C HIS A 69 -32.31 -5.95 -3.29
N ASP A 70 -32.33 -6.39 -2.03
CA ASP A 70 -31.16 -6.53 -1.16
C ASP A 70 -30.08 -7.53 -1.66
N LYS A 71 -30.19 -8.03 -2.90
CA LYS A 71 -29.33 -9.08 -3.47
C LYS A 71 -28.10 -8.55 -4.22
N HIS A 72 -28.08 -7.28 -4.63
CA HIS A 72 -26.98 -6.70 -5.41
C HIS A 72 -25.66 -6.57 -4.61
N GLU A 73 -25.75 -6.61 -3.27
CA GLU A 73 -24.60 -6.48 -2.37
C GLU A 73 -23.82 -7.80 -2.17
N ASN A 74 -24.37 -8.97 -2.54
CA ASN A 74 -23.72 -10.27 -2.31
C ASN A 74 -23.01 -10.84 -3.56
N LEU A 75 -22.39 -9.95 -4.33
CA LEU A 75 -21.56 -10.30 -5.47
C LEU A 75 -20.10 -10.56 -5.06
N PRO A 76 -19.38 -11.48 -5.73
CA PRO A 76 -17.99 -11.79 -5.41
C PRO A 76 -17.13 -10.54 -5.53
N PHE A 77 -16.27 -10.25 -4.55
CA PHE A 77 -15.35 -9.10 -4.58
C PHE A 77 -16.02 -7.70 -4.70
N LYS A 78 -17.34 -7.58 -4.50
CA LYS A 78 -18.07 -6.30 -4.64
C LYS A 78 -17.91 -5.41 -3.40
N SER A 79 -18.03 -5.98 -2.22
CA SER A 79 -17.65 -5.33 -0.97
C SER A 79 -16.14 -5.46 -0.82
N GLN A 80 -15.43 -4.34 -0.90
CA GLN A 80 -14.01 -4.31 -0.56
C GLN A 80 -13.93 -4.45 0.97
N THR A 81 -13.91 -5.69 1.47
CA THR A 81 -13.33 -5.97 2.77
C THR A 81 -11.86 -5.62 2.61
N ILE A 82 -11.53 -4.36 2.91
CA ILE A 82 -10.16 -3.93 3.17
C ILE A 82 -9.78 -4.62 4.48
N ASN A 83 -9.64 -5.95 4.44
CA ASN A 83 -8.83 -6.66 5.39
C ASN A 83 -7.42 -6.19 5.06
N LEU A 84 -6.93 -5.22 5.82
CA LEU A 84 -5.55 -4.72 5.78
C LEU A 84 -4.53 -5.80 6.15
N ASP A 85 -4.87 -7.07 6.03
CA ASP A 85 -3.95 -8.20 5.99
C ASP A 85 -3.33 -8.27 4.59
N THR A 86 -2.78 -7.15 4.15
CA THR A 86 -1.73 -7.19 3.13
C THR A 86 -0.68 -8.10 3.72
N VAL A 87 -0.58 -9.34 3.24
CA VAL A 87 0.55 -10.21 3.54
C VAL A 87 1.76 -9.50 2.95
N VAL A 88 2.36 -8.60 3.72
CA VAL A 88 3.70 -8.10 3.48
C VAL A 88 4.57 -9.32 3.69
N LEU A 89 4.85 -10.04 2.61
CA LEU A 89 5.97 -10.96 2.55
C LEU A 89 7.22 -10.10 2.72
N ALA A 90 7.56 -9.82 3.98
CA ALA A 90 8.82 -9.18 4.33
C ALA A 90 9.91 -10.19 3.98
N PHE A 91 10.40 -10.13 2.74
CA PHE A 91 11.68 -10.71 2.41
C PHE A 91 12.71 -9.93 3.22
N GLU A 92 13.26 -10.53 4.28
CA GLU A 92 14.43 -9.95 4.92
C GLU A 92 15.56 -9.92 3.88
N GLU A 93 15.87 -8.71 3.40
CA GLU A 93 17.08 -8.47 2.63
C GLU A 93 18.26 -8.80 3.57
N PRO A 94 19.22 -9.64 3.18
CA PRO A 94 20.35 -9.97 4.04
C PRO A 94 21.09 -8.66 4.35
N GLN A 95 21.03 -8.24 5.62
CA GLN A 95 21.66 -7.01 6.07
C GLN A 95 23.15 -7.08 5.77
N SER A 96 23.59 -6.35 4.74
CA SER A 96 25.01 -6.17 4.50
C SER A 96 25.58 -5.35 5.66
N ILE A 97 26.42 -5.98 6.48
CA ILE A 97 27.02 -5.33 7.64
C ILE A 97 28.04 -4.32 7.14
N PHE A 98 27.64 -3.05 6.98
CA PHE A 98 28.56 -1.98 6.65
C PHE A 98 29.42 -1.63 7.87
N THR A 99 30.70 -1.98 7.83
CA THR A 99 31.66 -1.59 8.87
C THR A 99 32.38 -0.30 8.47
N LEU A 100 32.05 0.80 9.15
CA LEU A 100 32.77 2.07 8.99
C LEU A 100 34.19 1.92 9.54
N LYS A 101 35.21 1.94 8.67
CA LYS A 101 36.61 1.96 9.12
C LYS A 101 36.89 3.27 9.84
N LYS A 102 37.49 3.18 11.03
CA LYS A 102 37.89 4.35 11.83
C LYS A 102 38.82 5.25 10.99
N PRO A 103 38.61 6.58 10.97
CA PRO A 103 39.49 7.50 10.24
C PRO A 103 40.92 7.42 10.79
N ILE A 104 41.89 7.44 9.87
CA ILE A 104 43.32 7.53 10.21
C ILE A 104 43.58 8.98 10.62
N LEU A 105 44.04 9.19 11.85
CA LEU A 105 44.51 10.50 12.29
C LEU A 105 45.85 10.79 11.59
N VAL A 106 45.85 11.71 10.64
CA VAL A 106 47.07 12.24 10.04
C VAL A 106 47.51 13.43 10.88
N ALA A 107 48.60 13.26 11.63
CA ALA A 107 49.22 14.37 12.35
C ALA A 107 49.94 15.27 11.33
N VAL A 108 49.34 16.42 11.04
CA VAL A 108 49.95 17.45 10.19
C VAL A 108 50.72 18.40 11.09
N ASN A 109 52.06 18.31 11.07
CA ASN A 109 52.94 19.26 11.76
C ASN A 109 53.07 20.55 10.92
N GLN A 110 52.02 21.38 10.92
CA GLN A 110 52.09 22.73 10.37
C GLN A 110 52.13 23.72 11.53
N SER A 111 53.24 24.43 11.68
CA SER A 111 53.30 25.60 12.55
C SER A 111 52.54 26.74 11.88
N LEU A 112 51.34 27.06 12.37
CA LEU A 112 50.63 28.26 11.94
C LEU A 112 51.40 29.49 12.41
N PRO A 113 51.73 30.47 11.54
CA PRO A 113 52.35 31.71 11.99
C PRO A 113 51.34 32.47 12.87
N ILE A 114 51.65 32.60 14.16
CA ILE A 114 50.84 33.38 15.10
C ILE A 114 51.18 34.86 14.87
N TYR A 115 50.27 35.59 14.23
CA TYR A 115 50.35 37.04 14.18
C TYR A 115 50.10 37.62 15.58
N LYS A 116 51.02 38.47 16.05
CA LYS A 116 51.08 38.93 17.45
C LYS A 116 50.11 40.07 17.78
N GLU A 117 49.46 40.66 16.79
CA GLU A 117 48.58 41.81 17.00
C GLU A 117 47.11 41.41 16.96
N TRP A 118 46.47 41.51 18.12
CA TRP A 118 45.04 41.29 18.30
C TRP A 118 44.35 42.64 18.12
N TYR A 119 43.69 42.85 16.98
CA TYR A 119 42.80 44.00 16.81
C TYR A 119 41.43 43.67 17.41
N ILE A 120 41.12 44.24 18.58
CA ILE A 120 39.76 44.17 19.15
C ILE A 120 38.92 45.23 18.43
N SER A 121 38.20 44.80 17.41
CA SER A 121 37.20 45.65 16.76
C SER A 121 35.91 45.66 17.59
N ASN A 122 35.50 46.83 18.07
CA ASN A 122 34.15 47.00 18.64
C ASN A 122 33.02 46.90 17.57
N VAL A 123 33.34 46.58 16.32
CA VAL A 123 32.34 46.37 15.26
C VAL A 123 31.40 45.21 15.60
N PHE A 124 31.87 44.20 16.34
CA PHE A 124 31.05 43.04 16.73
C PHE A 124 29.86 43.36 17.63
N SER A 125 29.84 44.49 18.35
CA SER A 125 28.67 44.91 19.14
C SER A 125 27.62 45.64 18.30
N SER A 126 27.96 46.04 17.06
CA SER A 126 27.11 46.86 16.19
C SER A 126 26.41 46.05 15.09
N ILE A 127 26.86 44.83 14.84
CA ILE A 127 26.38 43.97 13.74
C ILE A 127 25.01 43.31 14.00
N TRP A 128 24.53 43.29 15.24
CA TRP A 128 23.25 42.67 15.62
C TRP A 128 22.22 43.68 16.13
N GLN A 129 22.11 44.86 15.51
CA GLN A 129 21.04 45.80 15.83
C GLN A 129 19.83 45.57 14.92
N PRO A 130 18.60 45.45 15.46
CA PRO A 130 17.39 45.42 14.65
C PRO A 130 17.18 46.75 13.91
N PRO A 131 16.35 46.77 12.84
CA PRO A 131 15.99 48.00 12.12
C PRO A 131 15.38 49.03 13.09
N LYS A 132 15.92 50.25 13.11
CA LYS A 132 15.40 51.34 13.93
C LYS A 132 14.23 51.98 13.20
N LEU A 133 13.03 51.91 13.80
CA LEU A 133 11.89 52.69 13.35
C LEU A 133 12.01 54.09 13.97
N VAL A 134 11.97 55.11 13.12
CA VAL A 134 11.78 56.52 13.51
C VAL A 134 10.30 56.76 13.72
#